data_AF-A0A8S2Y2K2-F1
#
_entry.id   AF-A0A8S2Y2K2-F1
#
_cell.length_a   1.000
_cell.length_b   1.000
_cell.length_c   1.000
_cell.angle_alpha   90.00
_cell.angle_beta   90.00
_cell.angle_gamma   90.00
#
_symmetry.space_group_name_H-M   'P 1'
#
loop_
_entity.id
_entity.type
_entity.pdbx_description
1 polymer ?
#
loop_
_entity_poly.entity_id
_entity_poly.type
_entity_poly.pdbx_seq_one_letter_code
_entity_poly.pdbx_strand_id
1 'polypeptide(L)'
;MHTQSELALLAACLKADREGTCALGGISQFINKRWENFNNFKRHGKTGKLVMVGSDQVKDVLPGEYSLVDLIAWSDIQPQDIRPRFVKISDVRWTKSTEPKSSSGSLLLPSNFTDLRLPIEIATNDNLAYYGCCLANESQMKVSLLHRHAIQDFTYHENYYNEFVKGRAGLEKHEFAHLDCPFQEDSGFFILGKFLEQNENELHLTAFKIPLKHTIYVPPLTIHSNDYLQGTWRTMLSDAADIDHVIIERERYNGTRDQISFDFMN
;
A
#
# COMPACT_ATOMS: atom_id res chain seq x y z
N MET A 1 -6.66 37.44 15.85
CA MET A 1 -5.76 37.68 14.71
C MET A 1 -4.49 38.28 15.30
N HIS A 2 -3.44 37.48 15.47
CA HIS A 2 -2.15 38.01 15.90
C HIS A 2 -1.39 38.51 14.68
N THR A 3 -0.66 39.61 14.84
CA THR A 3 0.10 40.23 13.76
C THR A 3 1.41 39.46 13.53
N GLN A 4 1.95 39.47 12.31
CA GLN A 4 3.24 38.81 11.99
C GLN A 4 4.39 39.24 12.94
N SER A 5 4.34 40.47 13.46
CA SER A 5 5.30 40.98 14.43
C SER A 5 5.21 40.31 15.81
N GLU A 6 4.02 39.93 16.26
CA GLU A 6 3.82 39.23 17.55
C GLU A 6 4.36 37.80 17.50
N LEU A 7 4.21 37.11 16.36
CA LEU A 7 4.76 35.77 16.14
C LEU A 7 6.30 35.78 16.07
N ALA A 8 6.88 36.79 15.40
CA ALA A 8 8.33 36.96 15.35
C ALA A 8 8.92 37.26 16.73
N LEU A 9 8.23 38.06 17.54
CA LEU A 9 8.62 38.36 18.91
C LEU A 9 8.57 37.10 19.79
N LEU A 10 7.50 36.31 19.70
CA LEU A 10 7.37 35.05 20.44
C LEU A 10 8.47 34.04 20.06
N ALA A 11 8.79 33.91 18.77
CA ALA A 11 9.86 33.03 18.29
C ALA A 11 11.25 33.47 18.80
N ALA A 12 11.53 34.79 18.80
CA ALA A 12 12.77 35.35 19.33
C ALA A 12 12.90 35.11 20.84
N CYS A 13 11.81 35.30 21.59
CA CYS A 13 11.75 35.03 23.02
C CYS A 13 11.96 33.54 23.35
N LEU A 14 11.36 32.63 22.57
CA LEU A 14 11.55 31.18 22.67
C LEU A 14 13.01 30.76 22.41
N LYS A 15 13.67 31.38 21.44
CA LYS A 15 15.08 31.12 21.15
C LYS A 15 15.98 31.58 22.30
N ALA A 16 15.77 32.79 22.80
CA ALA A 16 16.52 33.35 23.93
C ALA A 16 16.37 32.50 25.20
N ASP A 17 15.19 31.91 25.45
CA ASP A 17 14.96 31.07 26.63
C ASP A 17 15.74 29.74 26.56
N ARG A 18 15.81 29.11 25.37
CA ARG A 18 16.64 27.92 25.14
C ARG A 18 18.14 28.19 25.31
N GLU A 19 18.57 29.39 24.95
CA GLU A 19 19.96 29.83 25.07
C GLU A 19 20.30 30.35 26.48
N GLY A 20 19.33 30.37 27.41
CA GLY A 20 19.52 30.87 28.78
C GLY A 20 19.70 32.38 28.87
N THR A 21 19.35 33.11 27.81
CA THR A 21 19.53 34.58 27.68
C THR A 21 18.22 35.35 27.82
N CYS A 22 17.09 34.66 28.05
CA CYS A 22 15.79 35.30 28.22
C CYS A 22 15.69 36.04 29.57
N ALA A 23 15.59 37.36 29.51
CA ALA A 23 15.40 38.21 30.69
C ALA A 23 14.07 37.97 31.43
N LEU A 24 13.09 37.32 30.79
CA LEU A 24 11.75 37.09 31.35
C LEU A 24 11.65 35.82 32.21
N GLY A 25 12.69 34.96 32.22
CA GLY A 25 12.74 33.77 33.06
C GLY A 25 11.60 32.78 32.82
N GLY A 26 11.82 31.76 32.00
CA GLY A 26 10.93 30.59 31.96
C GLY A 26 9.71 30.73 31.04
N ILE A 27 9.90 31.29 29.84
CA ILE A 27 8.89 31.21 28.77
C ILE A 27 8.58 29.74 28.46
N SER A 28 9.60 28.87 28.46
CA SER A 28 9.45 27.42 28.39
C SER A 28 8.66 26.85 29.57
N GLN A 29 8.79 27.37 30.80
CA GLN A 29 7.94 26.94 31.92
C GLN A 29 6.47 27.33 31.70
N PHE A 30 6.20 28.54 31.20
CA PHE A 30 4.83 28.99 30.91
C PHE A 30 4.19 28.18 29.76
N ILE A 31 4.98 27.86 28.74
CA ILE A 31 4.56 27.01 27.61
C ILE A 31 4.32 25.57 28.08
N ASN A 32 5.20 25.01 28.91
CA ASN A 32 5.03 23.66 29.45
C ASN A 32 3.77 23.54 30.34
N LYS A 33 3.38 24.62 31.05
CA LYS A 33 2.12 24.66 31.83
C LYS A 33 0.86 24.69 30.95
N ARG A 34 0.96 25.15 29.70
CA ARG A 34 -0.20 25.28 28.78
C ARG A 34 -0.88 23.94 28.50
N TRP A 35 -0.13 22.84 28.54
CA TRP A 35 -0.60 21.50 28.22
C TRP A 35 -0.97 20.67 29.46
N GLU A 36 -0.95 21.23 30.67
CA GLU A 36 -1.30 20.53 31.91
C GLU A 36 -2.70 19.89 31.88
N ASN A 37 -3.64 20.51 31.19
CA ASN A 37 -5.00 19.96 31.02
C ASN A 37 -5.03 18.67 30.16
N PHE A 38 -4.00 18.45 29.33
CA PHE A 38 -3.85 17.25 28.50
C PHE A 38 -2.95 16.21 29.16
N ASN A 39 -2.06 16.61 30.07
CA ASN A 39 -1.29 15.69 30.89
C ASN A 39 -2.22 14.83 31.75
N ASN A 40 -2.15 13.50 31.56
CA ASN A 40 -3.05 12.53 32.21
C ASN A 40 -4.54 12.76 31.92
N PHE A 41 -4.88 13.35 30.76
CA PHE A 41 -6.26 13.60 30.36
C PHE A 41 -7.10 12.32 30.45
N LYS A 42 -8.26 12.40 31.08
CA LYS A 42 -9.23 11.31 31.20
C LYS A 42 -10.64 11.84 31.03
N ARG A 43 -11.46 11.16 30.24
CA ARG A 43 -12.90 11.45 30.11
C ARG A 43 -13.72 10.22 30.47
N HIS A 44 -14.72 10.41 31.32
CA HIS A 44 -15.67 9.39 31.69
C HIS A 44 -16.99 9.59 30.93
N GLY A 45 -17.65 8.49 30.56
CA GLY A 45 -18.95 8.49 29.90
C GLY A 45 -20.10 8.71 30.89
N LYS A 46 -21.34 8.77 30.37
CA LYS A 46 -22.56 8.95 31.18
C LYS A 46 -22.76 7.89 32.28
N THR A 47 -22.14 6.73 32.11
CA THR A 47 -22.19 5.61 33.07
C THR A 47 -21.02 5.61 34.07
N GLY A 48 -20.17 6.64 34.05
CA GLY A 48 -18.98 6.75 34.90
C GLY A 48 -17.78 5.92 34.44
N LYS A 49 -17.90 5.15 33.34
CA LYS A 49 -16.77 4.39 32.77
C LYS A 49 -15.77 5.30 32.07
N LEU A 50 -14.47 5.00 32.20
CA LEU A 50 -13.41 5.70 31.46
C LEU A 50 -13.54 5.35 29.97
N VAL A 51 -13.69 6.37 29.13
CA VAL A 51 -13.93 6.22 27.68
C VAL A 51 -12.88 6.90 26.81
N MET A 52 -11.99 7.70 27.39
CA MET A 52 -10.90 8.36 26.67
C MET A 52 -9.76 8.67 27.64
N VAL A 53 -8.53 8.41 27.21
CA VAL A 53 -7.31 8.75 27.94
C VAL A 53 -6.35 9.42 26.96
N GLY A 54 -5.74 10.53 27.35
CA GLY A 54 -4.62 11.14 26.62
C GLY A 54 -3.31 10.50 27.05
N SER A 55 -2.43 10.23 26.10
CA SER A 55 -1.04 9.86 26.33
C SER A 55 -0.15 11.11 26.43
N ASP A 56 1.16 10.90 26.48
CA ASP A 56 2.15 11.97 26.35
C ASP A 56 1.98 12.72 25.02
N GLN A 57 2.36 14.00 25.04
CA GLN A 57 2.32 14.86 23.87
C GLN A 57 3.31 14.38 22.80
N VAL A 58 2.81 14.14 21.59
CA VAL A 58 3.65 13.69 20.45
C VAL A 58 4.31 14.88 19.74
N LYS A 59 3.62 16.03 19.63
CA LYS A 59 4.12 17.24 18.97
C LYS A 59 3.45 18.50 19.52
N ASP A 60 4.21 19.59 19.66
CA ASP A 60 3.65 20.92 19.90
C ASP A 60 3.60 21.69 18.57
N VAL A 61 2.39 22.00 18.10
CA VAL A 61 2.16 22.76 16.86
C VAL A 61 1.83 24.19 17.23
N LEU A 62 2.76 25.10 16.96
CA LEU A 62 2.60 26.53 17.22
C LEU A 62 1.73 27.19 16.14
N PRO A 63 1.12 28.36 16.40
CA PRO A 63 0.44 29.11 15.34
C PRO A 63 1.40 29.50 14.21
N GLY A 64 1.03 29.22 12.96
CA GLY A 64 1.87 29.48 11.79
C GLY A 64 1.29 28.86 10.51
N GLU A 65 2.04 28.96 9.42
CA GLU A 65 1.70 28.29 8.15
C GLU A 65 2.43 26.94 8.09
N TYR A 66 1.66 25.89 7.78
CA TYR A 66 2.13 24.52 7.71
C TYR A 66 1.48 23.85 6.50
N SER A 67 2.20 22.98 5.81
CA SER A 67 1.56 21.99 4.96
C SER A 67 0.87 20.93 5.83
N LEU A 68 -0.07 20.17 5.28
CA LEU A 68 -0.66 19.04 6.01
C LEU A 68 0.40 18.03 6.43
N VAL A 69 1.44 17.84 5.62
CA VAL A 69 2.58 16.97 5.93
C VAL A 69 3.38 17.49 7.13
N ASP A 70 3.47 18.81 7.32
CA ASP A 70 4.13 19.37 8.50
C ASP A 70 3.29 19.18 9.77
N LEU A 71 1.99 18.94 9.66
CA LEU A 71 1.09 18.77 10.80
C LEU A 71 0.93 17.31 11.24
N ILE A 72 1.20 16.35 10.37
CA ILE A 72 1.18 14.93 10.75
C ILE A 72 2.37 14.63 11.67
N ALA A 73 2.13 13.83 12.72
CA ALA A 73 3.08 13.52 13.78
C ALA A 73 3.52 12.05 13.73
N TRP A 74 4.09 11.65 12.59
CA TRP A 74 4.65 10.30 12.35
C TRP A 74 6.17 10.28 12.49
N SER A 75 6.76 11.19 13.26
CA SER A 75 8.23 11.34 13.33
C SER A 75 8.96 10.09 13.82
N ASP A 76 8.25 9.19 14.49
CA ASP A 76 8.68 7.89 15.00
C ASP A 76 8.52 6.74 13.98
N ILE A 77 7.71 6.93 12.93
CA ILE A 77 7.47 5.94 11.88
C ILE A 77 8.12 6.46 10.60
N GLN A 78 9.20 5.83 10.18
CA GLN A 78 9.76 6.15 8.89
C GLN A 78 8.89 5.53 7.78
N PRO A 79 8.57 6.25 6.69
CA PRO A 79 7.74 5.71 5.61
C PRO A 79 8.23 4.36 5.04
N GLN A 80 9.55 4.13 5.01
CA GLN A 80 10.14 2.86 4.58
C GLN A 80 9.87 1.66 5.49
N ASP A 81 9.41 1.91 6.72
CA ASP A 81 9.09 0.87 7.70
C ASP A 81 7.61 0.46 7.63
N ILE A 82 6.77 1.22 6.91
CA ILE A 82 5.38 0.85 6.67
C ILE A 82 5.35 -0.23 5.59
N ARG A 83 4.85 -1.41 5.96
CA ARG A 83 4.70 -2.55 5.06
C ARG A 83 3.29 -3.13 5.22
N PRO A 84 2.63 -3.52 4.10
CA PRO A 84 1.39 -4.26 4.19
C PRO A 84 1.63 -5.62 4.84
N ARG A 85 0.57 -6.24 5.38
CA ARG A 85 0.64 -7.69 5.65
C ARG A 85 0.83 -8.40 4.32
N PHE A 86 1.68 -9.42 4.29
CA PHE A 86 1.94 -10.25 3.12
C PHE A 86 2.09 -11.72 3.52
N VAL A 87 1.83 -12.62 2.57
CA VAL A 87 2.34 -14.00 2.64
C VAL A 87 3.75 -14.00 2.08
N LYS A 88 4.67 -14.58 2.84
CA LYS A 88 6.04 -14.88 2.39
C LYS A 88 6.11 -16.34 1.94
N ILE A 89 6.58 -16.55 0.72
CA ILE A 89 6.80 -17.88 0.15
C ILE A 89 8.26 -17.98 -0.26
N SER A 90 9.03 -18.77 0.46
CA SER A 90 10.42 -19.06 0.14
C SER A 90 10.52 -20.25 -0.82
N ASP A 91 11.66 -20.41 -1.48
CA ASP A 91 11.96 -21.50 -2.42
C ASP A 91 10.98 -21.63 -3.60
N VAL A 92 10.41 -20.52 -4.07
CA VAL A 92 9.58 -20.52 -5.26
C VAL A 92 10.42 -20.60 -6.53
N ARG A 93 9.84 -21.13 -7.62
CA ARG A 93 10.48 -21.15 -8.95
C ARG A 93 9.55 -20.59 -10.00
N TRP A 94 9.88 -19.43 -10.53
CA TRP A 94 9.19 -18.82 -11.67
C TRP A 94 9.78 -19.34 -12.98
N THR A 95 8.99 -20.06 -13.77
CA THR A 95 9.39 -20.59 -15.08
C THR A 95 8.50 -19.97 -16.15
N LYS A 96 9.06 -19.08 -16.97
CA LYS A 96 8.35 -18.50 -18.12
C LYS A 96 8.00 -19.59 -19.13
N SER A 97 6.87 -19.43 -19.82
CA SER A 97 6.53 -20.33 -20.92
C SER A 97 7.55 -20.26 -22.06
N THR A 98 7.87 -21.42 -22.63
CA THR A 98 8.71 -21.53 -23.83
C THR A 98 7.92 -21.54 -25.13
N GLU A 99 6.59 -21.61 -25.07
CA GLU A 99 5.74 -21.61 -26.27
C GLU A 99 5.37 -20.18 -26.71
N PRO A 100 5.32 -19.89 -28.02
CA PRO A 100 4.98 -18.56 -28.50
C PRO A 100 3.52 -18.20 -28.22
N LYS A 101 3.29 -16.97 -27.73
CA LYS A 101 1.98 -16.29 -27.53
C LYS A 101 0.91 -17.11 -26.80
N SER A 102 0.44 -16.58 -25.67
CA SER A 102 -0.74 -17.05 -24.91
C SER A 102 -0.64 -18.38 -24.15
N SER A 103 0.57 -18.90 -23.95
CA SER A 103 0.82 -20.01 -23.02
C SER A 103 1.34 -19.47 -21.68
N SER A 104 0.81 -20.00 -20.58
CA SER A 104 1.25 -19.63 -19.24
C SER A 104 2.48 -20.45 -18.86
N GLY A 105 3.44 -19.80 -18.21
CA GLY A 105 4.50 -20.49 -17.48
C GLY A 105 3.99 -21.09 -16.16
N SER A 106 4.91 -21.45 -15.28
CA SER A 106 4.62 -22.06 -13.98
C SER A 106 5.35 -21.34 -12.86
N LEU A 107 4.62 -20.99 -11.81
CA LEU A 107 5.17 -20.61 -10.51
C LEU A 107 5.04 -21.81 -9.59
N LEU A 108 6.16 -22.50 -9.37
CA LEU A 108 6.19 -23.68 -8.51
C LEU A 108 6.40 -23.26 -7.06
N LEU A 109 5.43 -23.60 -6.22
CA LEU A 109 5.52 -23.44 -4.76
C LEU A 109 6.19 -24.68 -4.12
N PRO A 110 6.82 -24.53 -2.94
CA PRO A 110 7.34 -25.66 -2.18
C PRO A 110 6.26 -26.70 -1.86
N SER A 111 6.65 -27.97 -1.83
CA SER A 111 5.72 -29.09 -1.59
C SER A 111 5.03 -29.05 -0.22
N ASN A 112 5.68 -28.45 0.78
CA ASN A 112 5.16 -28.24 2.13
C ASN A 112 4.25 -27.01 2.25
N PHE A 113 4.10 -26.20 1.20
CA PHE A 113 3.23 -25.03 1.22
C PHE A 113 1.77 -25.45 0.97
N THR A 114 0.94 -25.42 2.01
CA THR A 114 -0.42 -26.01 1.94
C THR A 114 -1.51 -25.00 1.63
N ASP A 115 -1.41 -23.77 2.13
CA ASP A 115 -2.51 -22.81 2.18
C ASP A 115 -2.09 -21.43 1.67
N LEU A 116 -2.41 -21.15 0.40
CA LEU A 116 -2.14 -19.85 -0.21
C LEU A 116 -3.25 -18.84 0.13
N ARG A 117 -3.23 -18.38 1.39
CA ARG A 117 -4.20 -17.42 1.95
C ARG A 117 -3.59 -16.03 2.05
N LEU A 118 -3.98 -15.14 1.15
CA LEU A 118 -3.45 -13.78 1.10
C LEU A 118 -4.14 -12.87 2.12
N PRO A 119 -3.40 -12.09 2.92
CA PRO A 119 -4.00 -11.02 3.71
C PRO A 119 -4.60 -9.96 2.78
N ILE A 120 -5.76 -9.46 3.18
CA ILE A 120 -6.44 -8.37 2.51
C ILE A 120 -5.99 -7.04 3.15
N GLU A 121 -5.50 -6.12 2.32
CA GLU A 121 -5.16 -4.76 2.70
C GLU A 121 -6.02 -3.76 1.93
N ILE A 122 -6.28 -2.59 2.54
CA ILE A 122 -6.81 -1.45 1.78
C ILE A 122 -5.63 -0.76 1.12
N ALA A 123 -5.75 -0.46 -0.17
CA ALA A 123 -4.69 0.26 -0.87
C ALA A 123 -4.55 1.69 -0.35
N THR A 124 -3.35 1.99 0.15
CA THR A 124 -2.86 3.32 0.50
C THR A 124 -1.50 3.51 -0.17
N ASN A 125 -1.06 4.76 -0.34
CA ASN A 125 0.27 5.01 -0.91
C ASN A 125 1.39 4.35 -0.09
N ASP A 126 1.27 4.31 1.24
CA ASP A 126 2.28 3.68 2.10
C ASP A 126 2.40 2.16 1.85
N ASN A 127 1.27 1.45 1.79
CA ASN A 127 1.27 0.01 1.58
C ASN A 127 1.66 -0.36 0.14
N LEU A 128 1.22 0.42 -0.85
CA LEU A 128 1.55 0.19 -2.26
C LEU A 128 3.03 0.46 -2.57
N ALA A 129 3.65 1.43 -1.88
CA ALA A 129 5.06 1.79 -2.09
C ALA A 129 5.99 0.60 -1.84
N TYR A 130 5.63 -0.33 -0.95
CA TYR A 130 6.38 -1.57 -0.72
C TYR A 130 6.59 -2.38 -2.01
N TYR A 131 5.58 -2.39 -2.89
CA TYR A 131 5.57 -3.05 -4.19
C TYR A 131 6.04 -2.13 -5.34
N GLY A 132 6.37 -0.87 -5.05
CA GLY A 132 6.71 0.14 -6.06
C GLY A 132 5.50 0.79 -6.73
N CYS A 133 4.28 0.48 -6.27
CA CYS A 133 3.04 1.04 -6.78
C CYS A 133 2.62 2.31 -6.02
N CYS A 134 1.64 3.04 -6.55
CA CYS A 134 0.99 4.14 -5.82
C CYS A 134 -0.44 4.37 -6.32
N LEU A 135 -1.24 5.11 -5.55
CA LEU A 135 -2.49 5.71 -6.02
C LEU A 135 -2.17 7.00 -6.78
N ALA A 136 -2.55 7.03 -8.05
CA ALA A 136 -2.26 8.14 -8.96
C ALA A 136 -3.07 9.40 -8.64
N ASN A 137 -4.25 9.28 -8.04
CA ASN A 137 -5.17 10.39 -7.74
C ASN A 137 -4.54 11.48 -6.87
N GLU A 138 -3.58 11.12 -6.03
CA GLU A 138 -2.93 12.01 -5.06
C GLU A 138 -1.47 12.30 -5.43
N SER A 139 -0.99 11.78 -6.56
CA SER A 139 0.41 11.85 -6.96
C SER A 139 0.66 12.96 -7.98
N GLN A 140 1.75 13.69 -7.81
CA GLN A 140 2.29 14.62 -8.82
C GLN A 140 3.41 13.98 -9.67
N MET A 141 3.62 12.67 -9.53
CA MET A 141 4.66 11.94 -10.24
C MET A 141 4.45 12.01 -11.75
N LYS A 142 5.54 12.27 -12.48
CA LYS A 142 5.60 12.13 -13.93
C LYS A 142 6.21 10.78 -14.28
N VAL A 143 5.57 10.04 -15.17
CA VAL A 143 6.03 8.72 -15.63
C VAL A 143 6.28 8.75 -17.13
N SER A 144 7.26 7.96 -17.58
CA SER A 144 7.55 7.76 -19.00
C SER A 144 6.89 6.47 -19.48
N LEU A 145 6.01 6.56 -20.48
CA LEU A 145 5.40 5.40 -21.10
C LEU A 145 6.25 4.97 -22.30
N LEU A 146 6.87 3.78 -22.22
CA LEU A 146 7.72 3.24 -23.28
C LEU A 146 6.93 2.69 -24.48
N HIS A 147 5.66 2.33 -24.24
CA HIS A 147 4.77 1.75 -25.22
C HIS A 147 3.53 2.61 -25.47
N ARG A 148 2.83 2.35 -26.58
CA ARG A 148 1.49 2.91 -26.81
C ARG A 148 0.49 2.17 -25.93
N HIS A 149 -0.39 2.91 -25.28
CA HIS A 149 -1.43 2.34 -24.42
C HIS A 149 -2.83 2.74 -24.91
N ALA A 150 -3.81 1.91 -24.56
CA ALA A 150 -5.23 2.25 -24.62
C ALA A 150 -5.78 2.28 -23.20
N ILE A 151 -6.74 3.18 -22.93
CA ILE A 151 -7.53 3.19 -21.70
C ILE A 151 -8.93 2.72 -22.06
N GLN A 152 -9.37 1.64 -21.44
CA GLN A 152 -10.64 1.00 -21.74
C GLN A 152 -11.30 0.50 -20.45
N ASP A 153 -12.63 0.49 -20.45
CA ASP A 153 -13.42 -0.08 -19.36
C ASP A 153 -13.62 -1.58 -19.63
N PHE A 154 -13.25 -2.42 -18.66
CA PHE A 154 -13.46 -3.86 -18.65
C PHE A 154 -14.45 -4.21 -17.55
N THR A 155 -15.46 -5.04 -17.87
CA THR A 155 -16.46 -5.48 -16.88
C THR A 155 -16.32 -6.97 -16.62
N TYR A 156 -15.92 -7.31 -15.40
CA TYR A 156 -15.81 -8.66 -14.88
C TYR A 156 -17.18 -9.09 -14.32
N HIS A 157 -17.91 -9.91 -15.06
CA HIS A 157 -19.21 -10.43 -14.64
C HIS A 157 -19.09 -11.45 -13.50
N GLU A 158 -20.18 -11.70 -12.77
CA GLU A 158 -20.21 -12.55 -11.56
C GLU A 158 -19.57 -13.94 -11.74
N ASN A 159 -19.70 -14.55 -12.93
CA ASN A 159 -19.14 -15.87 -13.22
C ASN A 159 -17.75 -15.84 -13.90
N TYR A 160 -17.14 -14.66 -14.09
CA TYR A 160 -15.83 -14.52 -14.73
C TYR A 160 -14.79 -15.46 -14.12
N TYR A 161 -14.73 -15.51 -12.78
CA TYR A 161 -13.77 -16.37 -12.11
C TYR A 161 -14.01 -17.85 -12.44
N ASN A 162 -15.24 -18.33 -12.31
CA ASN A 162 -15.57 -19.74 -12.48
C ASN A 162 -15.43 -20.22 -13.93
N GLU A 163 -15.76 -19.37 -14.91
CA GLU A 163 -15.81 -19.73 -16.34
C GLU A 163 -14.47 -19.47 -17.06
N PHE A 164 -13.66 -18.52 -16.59
CA PHE A 164 -12.43 -18.12 -17.27
C PHE A 164 -11.18 -18.35 -16.45
N VAL A 165 -11.17 -17.94 -15.17
CA VAL A 165 -9.95 -17.89 -14.33
C VAL A 165 -9.68 -19.21 -13.60
N LYS A 166 -10.72 -19.92 -13.17
CA LYS A 166 -10.59 -21.15 -12.41
C LYS A 166 -9.85 -22.19 -13.26
N GLY A 167 -8.75 -22.71 -12.74
CA GLY A 167 -7.87 -23.60 -13.51
C GLY A 167 -6.80 -22.86 -14.34
N ARG A 168 -6.71 -21.53 -14.24
CA ARG A 168 -5.62 -20.72 -14.82
C ARG A 168 -5.21 -19.50 -13.99
N ALA A 169 -5.72 -19.38 -12.76
CA ALA A 169 -5.36 -18.30 -11.87
C ALA A 169 -3.84 -18.23 -11.71
N GLY A 170 -3.31 -17.03 -11.87
CA GLY A 170 -1.90 -16.81 -12.03
C GLY A 170 -1.42 -15.45 -11.54
N LEU A 171 -0.15 -15.22 -11.77
CA LEU A 171 0.53 -13.94 -11.62
C LEU A 171 1.13 -13.56 -12.96
N GLU A 172 1.24 -12.27 -13.21
CA GLU A 172 1.86 -11.74 -14.42
C GLU A 172 2.84 -10.61 -14.12
N LYS A 173 3.82 -10.47 -15.03
CA LYS A 173 4.69 -9.29 -15.14
C LYS A 173 4.96 -9.01 -16.62
N HIS A 174 5.13 -7.74 -16.98
CA HIS A 174 5.38 -7.30 -18.36
C HIS A 174 6.06 -5.93 -18.37
N GLU A 175 6.57 -5.49 -19.52
CA GLU A 175 7.40 -4.28 -19.64
C GLU A 175 6.60 -2.96 -19.72
N PHE A 176 5.28 -3.03 -19.85
CA PHE A 176 4.43 -1.84 -19.90
C PHE A 176 3.83 -1.54 -18.52
N ALA A 177 3.34 -0.32 -18.34
CA ALA A 177 2.74 0.10 -17.07
C ALA A 177 1.22 -0.09 -17.10
N HIS A 178 0.61 -0.38 -15.96
CA HIS A 178 -0.84 -0.36 -15.81
C HIS A 178 -1.34 0.87 -15.06
N LEU A 179 -2.56 1.25 -15.40
CA LEU A 179 -3.45 1.99 -14.52
C LEU A 179 -4.72 1.18 -14.36
N ASP A 180 -5.16 0.95 -13.12
CA ASP A 180 -6.39 0.21 -12.83
C ASP A 180 -7.26 1.00 -11.86
N CYS A 181 -8.54 1.18 -12.16
CA CYS A 181 -9.45 2.00 -11.37
C CYS A 181 -10.84 1.35 -11.25
N PRO A 182 -11.30 0.95 -10.05
CA PRO A 182 -12.61 0.34 -9.87
C PRO A 182 -13.73 1.38 -9.85
N PHE A 183 -14.88 1.02 -10.42
CA PHE A 183 -16.10 1.85 -10.40
C PHE A 183 -17.13 1.44 -9.33
N GLN A 184 -16.79 0.47 -8.49
CA GLN A 184 -17.60 0.02 -7.34
C GLN A 184 -16.73 -0.34 -6.13
N GLU A 185 -17.33 -0.32 -4.92
CA GLU A 185 -16.62 -0.61 -3.66
C GLU A 185 -16.22 -2.08 -3.51
N ASP A 186 -17.09 -3.01 -3.94
CA ASP A 186 -16.81 -4.45 -3.94
C ASP A 186 -16.35 -4.89 -5.34
N SER A 187 -15.13 -4.49 -5.68
CA SER A 187 -14.54 -4.66 -7.01
C SER A 187 -13.54 -5.82 -7.09
N GLY A 188 -13.56 -6.71 -6.10
CA GLY A 188 -12.65 -7.84 -5.98
C GLY A 188 -11.30 -7.47 -5.38
N PHE A 189 -10.27 -8.23 -5.72
CA PHE A 189 -8.92 -8.09 -5.17
C PHE A 189 -7.87 -7.92 -6.26
N PHE A 190 -7.10 -6.84 -6.15
CA PHE A 190 -5.90 -6.64 -6.96
C PHE A 190 -4.71 -7.22 -6.22
N ILE A 191 -4.04 -8.22 -6.77
CA ILE A 191 -2.94 -8.90 -6.08
C ILE A 191 -1.63 -8.28 -6.53
N LEU A 192 -0.73 -7.98 -5.60
CA LEU A 192 0.63 -7.52 -5.87
C LEU A 192 1.66 -8.47 -5.30
N GLY A 193 2.75 -8.62 -6.04
CA GLY A 193 3.88 -9.46 -5.71
C GLY A 193 5.23 -8.76 -5.84
N LYS A 194 6.22 -9.24 -5.09
CA LYS A 194 7.60 -8.77 -5.18
C LYS A 194 8.56 -9.86 -4.73
N PHE A 195 9.65 -10.01 -5.49
CA PHE A 195 10.82 -10.76 -5.06
C PHE A 195 11.71 -9.89 -4.17
N LEU A 196 12.20 -10.43 -3.05
CA LEU A 196 13.12 -9.71 -2.16
C LEU A 196 14.59 -10.03 -2.40
N GLU A 197 14.90 -11.25 -2.80
CA GLU A 197 16.26 -11.69 -3.08
C GLU A 197 16.58 -11.56 -4.58
N GLN A 198 17.85 -11.29 -4.90
CA GLN A 198 18.32 -11.21 -6.29
C GLN A 198 18.14 -12.52 -7.07
N ASN A 199 18.03 -13.65 -6.37
CA ASN A 199 17.83 -14.98 -6.94
C ASN A 199 16.34 -15.30 -7.21
N GLU A 200 15.42 -14.38 -6.92
CA GLU A 200 13.97 -14.54 -7.12
C GLU A 200 13.36 -15.80 -6.45
N ASN A 201 13.92 -16.23 -5.30
CA ASN A 201 13.45 -17.42 -4.58
C ASN A 201 12.36 -17.11 -3.52
N GLU A 202 12.22 -15.85 -3.12
CA GLU A 202 11.34 -15.42 -2.03
C GLU A 202 10.34 -14.40 -2.55
N LEU A 203 9.07 -14.81 -2.60
CA LEU A 203 7.97 -14.03 -3.12
C LEU A 203 7.07 -13.57 -1.97
N HIS A 204 6.83 -12.27 -1.92
CA HIS A 204 5.84 -11.66 -1.02
C HIS A 204 4.58 -11.33 -1.80
N LEU A 205 3.42 -11.76 -1.31
CA LEU A 205 2.12 -11.52 -1.95
C LEU A 205 1.11 -10.87 -0.98
N THR A 206 0.39 -9.88 -1.47
CA THR A 206 -0.72 -9.22 -0.76
C THR A 206 -1.89 -9.02 -1.70
N ALA A 207 -3.11 -9.21 -1.18
CA ALA A 207 -4.33 -8.85 -1.88
C ALA A 207 -4.79 -7.47 -1.45
N PHE A 208 -5.07 -6.58 -2.41
CA PHE A 208 -5.52 -5.23 -2.15
C PHE A 208 -6.96 -5.01 -2.56
N LYS A 209 -7.73 -4.38 -1.66
CA LYS A 209 -8.96 -3.68 -2.02
C LYS A 209 -8.59 -2.27 -2.47
N ILE A 210 -8.80 -1.98 -3.75
CA ILE A 210 -8.59 -0.64 -4.29
C ILE A 210 -9.86 0.20 -4.00
N PRO A 211 -9.74 1.35 -3.32
CA PRO A 211 -10.89 2.19 -3.03
C PRO A 211 -11.60 2.67 -4.31
N LEU A 212 -12.92 2.83 -4.24
CA LEU A 212 -13.75 3.34 -5.34
C LEU A 212 -13.13 4.59 -5.97
N LYS A 213 -12.99 4.59 -7.31
CA LYS A 213 -12.44 5.71 -8.11
C LYS A 213 -11.01 6.12 -7.74
N HIS A 214 -10.26 5.28 -7.04
CA HIS A 214 -8.82 5.46 -6.85
C HIS A 214 -8.09 4.59 -7.87
N THR A 215 -7.24 5.23 -8.67
CA THR A 215 -6.47 4.61 -9.74
C THR A 215 -5.14 4.17 -9.18
N ILE A 216 -4.86 2.87 -9.19
CA ILE A 216 -3.51 2.36 -8.92
C ILE A 216 -2.64 2.53 -10.17
N TYR A 217 -1.41 3.00 -9.97
CA TYR A 217 -0.34 2.93 -10.96
C TYR A 217 0.57 1.75 -10.63
N VAL A 218 0.75 0.89 -11.63
CA VAL A 218 1.61 -0.29 -11.55
C VAL A 218 2.77 -0.11 -12.54
N PRO A 219 4.01 0.09 -12.06
CA PRO A 219 5.17 0.23 -12.92
C PRO A 219 5.46 -1.04 -13.72
N PRO A 220 6.24 -0.93 -14.82
CA PRO A 220 6.77 -2.08 -15.53
C PRO A 220 7.42 -3.12 -14.60
N LEU A 221 7.26 -4.40 -14.96
CA LEU A 221 7.82 -5.58 -14.31
C LEU A 221 7.31 -5.84 -12.88
N THR A 222 6.35 -5.06 -12.40
CA THR A 222 5.66 -5.37 -11.13
C THR A 222 4.87 -6.66 -11.28
N ILE A 223 5.01 -7.58 -10.32
CA ILE A 223 4.22 -8.80 -10.30
C ILE A 223 2.82 -8.45 -9.81
N HIS A 224 1.80 -8.84 -10.55
CA HIS A 224 0.42 -8.59 -10.19
C HIS A 224 -0.54 -9.67 -10.70
N SER A 225 -1.81 -9.58 -10.31
CA SER A 225 -2.89 -10.37 -10.90
C SER A 225 -4.22 -9.62 -10.86
N ASN A 226 -4.89 -9.64 -12.01
CA ASN A 226 -6.23 -9.07 -12.22
C ASN A 226 -7.32 -10.17 -12.23
N ASP A 227 -6.94 -11.42 -11.93
CA ASP A 227 -7.80 -12.60 -12.03
C ASP A 227 -8.97 -12.60 -11.03
N TYR A 228 -8.87 -11.81 -9.96
CA TYR A 228 -9.83 -11.77 -8.86
C TYR A 228 -10.60 -10.44 -8.83
N LEU A 229 -10.56 -9.68 -9.93
CA LEU A 229 -11.34 -8.47 -10.10
C LEU A 229 -12.82 -8.78 -10.38
N GLN A 230 -13.68 -7.87 -9.94
CA GLN A 230 -15.13 -7.94 -10.11
C GLN A 230 -15.70 -6.58 -10.52
N GLY A 231 -16.79 -6.58 -11.28
CA GLY A 231 -17.45 -5.37 -11.74
C GLY A 231 -16.64 -4.62 -12.79
N THR A 232 -16.91 -3.32 -12.96
CA THR A 232 -16.26 -2.51 -13.99
C THR A 232 -14.99 -1.84 -13.47
N TRP A 233 -13.91 -1.99 -14.23
CA TRP A 233 -12.61 -1.38 -14.03
C TRP A 233 -12.18 -0.60 -15.26
N ARG A 234 -11.70 0.63 -15.06
CA ARG A 234 -11.01 1.39 -16.11
C ARG A 234 -9.54 1.03 -16.09
N THR A 235 -9.06 0.41 -17.16
CA THR A 235 -7.71 -0.14 -17.25
C THR A 235 -6.93 0.49 -18.39
N MET A 236 -5.68 0.88 -18.13
CA MET A 236 -4.70 1.25 -19.15
C MET A 236 -3.81 0.05 -19.47
N LEU A 237 -3.84 -0.43 -20.71
CA LEU A 237 -3.07 -1.59 -21.18
C LEU A 237 -2.30 -1.28 -22.46
N SER A 238 -1.29 -2.08 -22.76
CA SER A 238 -0.57 -2.10 -24.03
C SER A 238 -0.60 -3.50 -24.64
N ASP A 239 -0.64 -3.57 -25.97
CA ASP A 239 -0.46 -4.81 -26.74
C ASP A 239 0.97 -4.91 -27.33
N ALA A 240 1.86 -4.00 -26.94
CA ALA A 240 3.17 -3.84 -27.57
C ALA A 240 4.28 -4.73 -26.99
N ALA A 241 4.03 -5.43 -25.87
CA ALA A 241 4.98 -6.34 -25.25
C ALA A 241 4.31 -7.64 -24.80
N ASP A 242 5.09 -8.71 -24.71
CA ASP A 242 4.63 -10.00 -24.23
C ASP A 242 4.36 -9.98 -22.72
N ILE A 243 3.34 -10.72 -22.31
CA ILE A 243 2.99 -10.92 -20.90
C ILE A 243 3.65 -12.20 -20.40
N ASP A 244 4.50 -12.10 -19.38
CA ASP A 244 5.03 -13.25 -18.63
C ASP A 244 4.00 -13.65 -17.57
N HIS A 245 3.01 -14.42 -17.99
CA HIS A 245 1.97 -14.97 -17.13
C HIS A 245 2.37 -16.38 -16.65
N VAL A 246 2.17 -16.67 -15.37
CA VAL A 246 2.42 -17.98 -14.76
C VAL A 246 1.22 -18.47 -13.98
N ILE A 247 0.89 -19.76 -14.12
CA ILE A 247 -0.08 -20.42 -13.24
C ILE A 247 0.63 -20.89 -11.97
N ILE A 248 -0.11 -20.93 -10.86
CA ILE A 248 0.44 -21.30 -9.57
C ILE A 248 0.29 -22.82 -9.39
N GLU A 249 1.41 -23.49 -9.20
CA GLU A 249 1.47 -24.95 -9.06
C GLU A 249 2.20 -25.35 -7.78
N ARG A 250 1.89 -26.54 -7.28
CA ARG A 250 2.66 -27.19 -6.23
C ARG A 250 3.05 -28.59 -6.65
N GLU A 251 4.31 -28.93 -6.47
CA GLU A 251 4.79 -30.30 -6.64
C GLU A 251 4.47 -31.13 -5.40
N ARG A 252 3.83 -32.28 -5.61
CA ARG A 252 3.57 -33.28 -4.58
C ARG A 252 4.75 -34.24 -4.46
N TYR A 253 4.86 -34.95 -3.33
CA TYR A 253 5.93 -35.93 -3.09
C TYR A 253 6.01 -37.05 -4.13
N ASN A 254 4.91 -37.34 -4.84
CA ASN A 254 4.85 -38.33 -5.92
C ASN A 254 5.21 -37.74 -7.30
N GLY A 255 5.66 -36.48 -7.38
CA GLY A 255 6.01 -35.78 -8.62
C GLY A 255 4.84 -35.21 -9.42
N THR A 256 3.59 -35.34 -8.94
CA THR A 256 2.44 -34.70 -9.61
C THR A 256 2.37 -33.22 -9.24
N ARG A 257 1.85 -32.39 -10.16
CA ARG A 257 1.60 -30.98 -9.90
C ARG A 257 0.12 -30.72 -9.71
N ASP A 258 -0.21 -30.02 -8.64
CA ASP A 258 -1.56 -29.52 -8.41
C ASP A 258 -1.57 -28.02 -8.64
N GLN A 259 -2.57 -27.54 -9.36
CA GLN A 259 -2.81 -26.12 -9.45
C GLN A 259 -3.39 -25.58 -8.14
N ILE A 260 -2.94 -24.39 -7.75
CA ILE A 260 -3.39 -23.68 -6.57
C ILE A 260 -4.05 -22.39 -7.00
N SER A 261 -5.09 -21.98 -6.26
CA SER A 261 -5.73 -20.68 -6.39
C SER A 261 -5.55 -19.90 -5.09
N PHE A 262 -5.68 -18.58 -5.16
CA PHE A 262 -5.64 -17.73 -3.99
C PHE A 262 -6.92 -17.90 -3.17
N ASP A 263 -6.75 -18.00 -1.86
CA ASP A 263 -7.80 -17.76 -0.86
C ASP A 263 -7.45 -16.45 -0.12
N PHE A 264 -8.42 -15.83 0.55
CA PHE A 264 -8.26 -14.49 1.12
C PHE A 264 -8.66 -14.46 2.59
N MET A 265 -7.84 -13.81 3.43
CA MET A 265 -8.08 -13.67 4.86
C MET A 265 -8.25 -12.19 5.26
N ASN A 266 -9.30 -11.92 6.04
CA ASN A 266 -9.51 -10.61 6.68
C ASN A 266 -8.47 -10.38 7.78
#